data_AF-A0AAD9QBV4-F1
#
_entry.id   AF-A0AAD9QBV4-F1
#
_cell.length_a   1.000
_cell.length_b   1.000
_cell.length_c   1.000
_cell.angle_alpha   90.00
_cell.angle_beta   90.00
_cell.angle_gamma   90.00
#
_symmetry.space_group_name_H-M   'P 1'
#
loop_
_entity.id
_entity.type
_entity.pdbx_description
1 polymer ?
#
loop_
_entity_poly.entity_id
_entity_poly.type
_entity_poly.pdbx_seq_one_letter_code
_entity_poly.pdbx_strand_id
1 'polypeptide(L)'
;MAGKPAPEKERAWTETELKYLALVLADEKNQFAVRLETLALKKSANNDVFEDISKLDNGQWRCDLNNASGLENLYDAAGQIYYFTKNPCNSSPCIKNATCTPSFLDDDNYTCVCPAGFAGAMCNEDIDECKDELQNCSSDRHIGPFIYSPGSICFDGSGSSQLKNYKGYSASNPALSCADVLSNRPESKSAAYYLKTEGGGVACTYCHMENIEGCGGGGWTLVMKIDGAKNTFSYNSDLWTNKKSLNQSSGKSGFDHDETKMPSFWSMPFTKLCLGMQAAGQETNWITVSYKASSLHSLMSTNTHYATNVDRSEWKSLLAGSSLQRNCNMEGFNVKPSEGQNDPAVTRIGLLGGNNNDCRSYDSRIGFGSKGSSFGQYDDNSCGNESAKKGNDNGVKHIKANCFILLQ
;
A
#
# COMPACT_ATOMS: atom_id res chain seq x y z
N MET A 1 -13.86 -64.26 -14.00
CA MET A 1 -12.72 -63.58 -14.65
C MET A 1 -13.29 -62.51 -15.56
N ALA A 2 -13.38 -61.27 -15.08
CA ALA A 2 -13.75 -60.12 -15.91
C ALA A 2 -12.46 -59.38 -16.29
N GLY A 3 -12.23 -59.20 -17.58
CA GLY A 3 -10.99 -58.65 -18.15
C GLY A 3 -10.75 -57.19 -17.77
N LYS A 4 -9.47 -56.82 -17.62
CA LYS A 4 -9.04 -55.43 -17.48
C LYS A 4 -9.46 -54.62 -18.72
N PRO A 5 -9.94 -53.36 -18.57
CA PRO A 5 -10.11 -52.47 -19.72
C PRO A 5 -8.73 -52.09 -20.27
N ALA A 6 -8.64 -51.98 -21.60
CA ALA A 6 -7.46 -51.46 -22.28
C ALA A 6 -7.28 -49.96 -21.96
N PRO A 7 -6.05 -49.42 -21.93
CA PRO A 7 -5.83 -48.00 -21.68
C PRO A 7 -6.37 -47.17 -22.85
N GLU A 8 -7.21 -46.18 -22.53
CA GLU A 8 -7.68 -45.17 -23.47
C GLU A 8 -6.51 -44.32 -23.98
N LYS A 9 -6.54 -44.03 -25.28
CA LYS A 9 -5.46 -43.38 -26.03
C LYS A 9 -5.18 -41.98 -25.49
N GLU A 10 -3.91 -41.73 -25.17
CA GLU A 10 -3.35 -40.40 -24.95
C GLU A 10 -3.71 -39.47 -26.12
N ARG A 11 -4.32 -38.32 -25.80
CA ARG A 11 -4.57 -37.24 -26.77
C ARG A 11 -3.23 -36.67 -27.23
N ALA A 12 -2.98 -36.72 -28.53
CA ALA A 12 -1.88 -36.00 -29.15
C ALA A 12 -2.14 -34.48 -29.09
N TRP A 13 -1.12 -33.73 -28.70
CA TRP A 13 -1.18 -32.28 -28.56
C TRP A 13 -1.24 -31.60 -29.93
N THR A 14 -1.98 -30.51 -30.02
CA THR A 14 -2.10 -29.73 -31.26
C THR A 14 -0.83 -28.93 -31.52
N GLU A 15 -0.58 -28.58 -32.79
CA GLU A 15 0.62 -27.83 -33.20
C GLU A 15 0.72 -26.45 -32.52
N THR A 16 -0.43 -25.86 -32.14
CA THR A 16 -0.49 -24.60 -31.40
C THR A 16 -0.11 -24.78 -29.92
N GLU A 17 -0.56 -25.86 -29.27
CA GLU A 17 -0.18 -26.20 -27.88
C GLU A 17 1.31 -26.57 -27.79
N LEU A 18 1.82 -27.29 -28.80
CA LEU A 18 3.26 -27.57 -28.94
C LEU A 18 4.07 -26.30 -29.24
N LYS A 19 3.52 -25.30 -29.94
CA LYS A 19 4.16 -23.99 -30.16
C LYS A 19 4.23 -23.14 -28.89
N TYR A 20 3.19 -23.15 -28.05
CA TYR A 20 3.25 -22.48 -26.74
C TYR A 20 4.22 -23.18 -25.78
N LEU A 21 4.21 -24.51 -25.75
CA LEU A 21 5.18 -25.30 -24.98
C LEU A 21 6.62 -25.09 -25.50
N ALA A 22 6.80 -24.99 -26.82
CA ALA A 22 8.10 -24.69 -27.43
C ALA A 22 8.56 -23.25 -27.18
N LEU A 23 7.66 -22.26 -27.11
CA LEU A 23 8.00 -20.88 -26.75
C LEU A 23 8.48 -20.74 -25.30
N VAL A 24 8.00 -21.60 -24.39
CA VAL A 24 8.49 -21.70 -23.00
C VAL A 24 9.88 -22.36 -22.92
N LEU A 25 10.24 -23.16 -23.93
CA LEU A 25 11.46 -23.98 -23.97
C LEU A 25 12.56 -23.47 -24.92
N ALA A 26 12.26 -22.52 -25.81
CA ALA A 26 13.18 -22.03 -26.84
C ALA A 26 13.68 -20.60 -26.55
N ASP A 27 14.60 -20.50 -25.59
CA ASP A 27 15.73 -19.56 -25.71
C ASP A 27 17.03 -20.38 -25.52
N GLU A 28 17.38 -21.02 -26.64
CA GLU A 28 18.60 -21.68 -27.17
C GLU A 28 19.77 -22.04 -26.23
N LYS A 29 20.38 -23.24 -26.22
CA LYS A 29 20.50 -24.33 -27.20
C LYS A 29 20.96 -25.60 -26.45
N ASN A 30 20.38 -26.75 -26.81
CA ASN A 30 20.73 -28.14 -26.48
C ASN A 30 20.37 -28.71 -25.10
N GLN A 31 19.46 -29.70 -25.19
CA GLN A 31 19.24 -30.88 -24.34
C GLN A 31 18.34 -30.78 -23.09
N PHE A 32 17.33 -31.65 -23.17
CA PHE A 32 16.28 -32.09 -22.27
C PHE A 32 16.65 -32.19 -20.78
N ALA A 33 15.67 -31.80 -19.95
CA ALA A 33 15.60 -31.78 -18.47
C ALA A 33 16.12 -30.50 -17.77
N VAL A 34 15.19 -29.71 -17.23
CA VAL A 34 15.47 -28.53 -16.39
C VAL A 34 15.34 -28.93 -14.91
N ARG A 35 16.34 -28.62 -14.09
CA ARG A 35 16.27 -28.82 -12.62
C ARG A 35 15.28 -27.84 -11.99
N LEU A 36 14.52 -28.28 -10.99
CA LEU A 36 13.53 -27.46 -10.24
C LEU A 36 14.10 -26.18 -9.60
N GLU A 37 15.40 -26.15 -9.33
CA GLU A 37 16.13 -24.95 -8.90
C GLU A 37 16.07 -23.83 -9.96
N THR A 38 15.96 -24.17 -11.24
CA THR A 38 15.78 -23.24 -12.36
C THR A 38 14.33 -22.75 -12.50
N LEU A 39 13.33 -23.54 -12.07
CA LEU A 39 11.91 -23.13 -12.00
C LEU A 39 11.67 -22.11 -10.88
N ALA A 40 12.32 -22.28 -9.73
CA ALA A 40 12.30 -21.30 -8.63
C ALA A 40 12.93 -19.95 -9.04
N LEU A 41 13.97 -19.97 -9.89
CA LEU A 41 14.56 -18.76 -10.48
C LEU A 41 13.66 -18.11 -11.55
N LYS A 42 12.85 -18.88 -12.29
CA LYS A 42 11.90 -18.32 -13.25
C LYS A 42 10.57 -17.85 -12.64
N LYS A 43 10.17 -18.31 -11.44
CA LYS A 43 9.07 -17.70 -10.65
C LYS A 43 9.33 -16.21 -10.45
N SER A 44 10.57 -15.80 -10.16
CA SER A 44 10.90 -14.38 -10.02
C SER A 44 10.81 -13.56 -11.32
N ALA A 45 10.70 -14.21 -12.48
CA ALA A 45 10.63 -13.57 -13.78
C ALA A 45 9.23 -13.65 -14.44
N ASN A 46 8.35 -14.56 -14.01
CA ASN A 46 7.00 -14.78 -14.56
C ASN A 46 5.99 -15.11 -13.44
N ASN A 47 5.74 -14.13 -12.55
CA ASN A 47 4.81 -14.28 -11.42
C ASN A 47 3.34 -14.49 -11.83
N ASP A 48 2.96 -14.25 -13.10
CA ASP A 48 1.57 -14.38 -13.55
C ASP A 48 1.15 -15.84 -13.83
N VAL A 49 2.11 -16.76 -13.92
CA VAL A 49 1.89 -18.16 -14.35
C VAL A 49 1.94 -19.17 -13.21
N PHE A 50 2.73 -18.88 -12.16
CA PHE A 50 3.00 -19.82 -11.06
C PHE A 50 2.71 -19.16 -9.71
N GLU A 51 1.76 -19.70 -8.95
CA GLU A 51 1.34 -19.12 -7.67
C GLU A 51 2.26 -19.59 -6.53
N ASP A 52 2.45 -20.91 -6.36
CA ASP A 52 3.37 -21.45 -5.34
C ASP A 52 4.22 -22.65 -5.78
N ILE A 53 5.42 -22.73 -5.19
CA ILE A 53 6.34 -23.87 -5.30
C ILE A 53 6.82 -24.17 -3.88
N SER A 54 6.27 -25.21 -3.26
CA SER A 54 6.56 -25.56 -1.87
C SER A 54 6.91 -27.04 -1.70
N LYS A 55 7.80 -27.32 -0.73
CA LYS A 55 8.27 -28.68 -0.41
C LYS A 55 7.44 -29.26 0.73
N LEU A 56 6.80 -30.39 0.50
CA LEU A 56 5.99 -31.11 1.47
C LEU A 56 6.87 -31.92 2.43
N ASP A 57 6.35 -32.22 3.62
CA ASP A 57 7.07 -32.92 4.69
C ASP A 57 7.52 -34.34 4.33
N ASN A 58 6.90 -34.96 3.32
CA ASN A 58 7.29 -36.26 2.78
C ASN A 58 8.43 -36.17 1.74
N GLY A 59 8.96 -34.98 1.47
CA GLY A 59 10.05 -34.72 0.52
C GLY A 59 9.62 -34.44 -0.92
N GLN A 60 8.32 -34.47 -1.24
CA GLN A 60 7.78 -34.11 -2.56
C GLN A 60 7.60 -32.59 -2.70
N TRP A 61 7.48 -32.11 -3.95
CA TRP A 61 7.23 -30.70 -4.26
C TRP A 61 5.83 -30.53 -4.84
N ARG A 62 5.11 -29.50 -4.38
CA ARG A 62 3.83 -29.05 -4.93
C ARG A 62 4.08 -27.89 -5.89
N CYS A 63 3.47 -27.94 -7.07
CA CYS A 63 3.48 -26.87 -8.05
C CYS A 63 2.04 -26.57 -8.48
N ASP A 64 1.56 -25.37 -8.18
CA ASP A 64 0.20 -24.94 -8.49
C ASP A 64 0.22 -24.04 -9.73
N LEU A 65 -0.49 -24.46 -10.79
CA LEU A 65 -0.58 -23.74 -12.06
C LEU A 65 -1.82 -22.84 -12.07
N ASN A 66 -1.65 -21.60 -12.54
CA ASN A 66 -2.80 -20.75 -12.82
C ASN A 66 -3.59 -21.31 -14.02
N ASN A 67 -4.84 -21.68 -13.75
CA ASN A 67 -5.92 -21.87 -14.73
C ASN A 67 -5.99 -23.22 -15.48
N ALA A 68 -5.69 -24.36 -14.82
CA ALA A 68 -5.99 -25.68 -15.38
C ALA A 68 -7.37 -26.20 -14.92
N SER A 69 -8.29 -26.44 -15.86
CA SER A 69 -9.54 -27.15 -15.61
C SER A 69 -9.41 -28.64 -15.95
N GLY A 70 -9.25 -29.47 -14.92
CA GLY A 70 -9.27 -30.94 -15.02
C GLY A 70 -9.96 -31.56 -13.80
N LEU A 71 -10.56 -32.74 -13.98
CA LEU A 71 -11.35 -33.43 -12.95
C LEU A 71 -10.62 -34.60 -12.28
N GLU A 72 -9.36 -34.88 -12.63
CA GLU A 72 -8.61 -36.03 -12.08
C GLU A 72 -7.10 -35.73 -11.94
N ASN A 73 -6.52 -36.11 -10.79
CA ASN A 73 -5.08 -36.02 -10.52
C ASN A 73 -4.26 -36.81 -11.54
N LEU A 74 -3.18 -36.23 -12.06
CA LEU A 74 -2.28 -36.91 -13.01
C LEU A 74 -1.15 -37.60 -12.27
N TYR A 75 -0.70 -38.73 -12.81
CA TYR A 75 0.42 -39.52 -12.29
C TYR A 75 1.47 -39.68 -13.38
N ASP A 76 2.73 -39.45 -13.06
CA ASP A 76 3.83 -39.78 -13.97
C ASP A 76 4.35 -41.21 -13.75
N ALA A 77 5.20 -41.68 -14.68
CA ALA A 77 5.81 -43.00 -14.62
C ALA A 77 6.77 -43.20 -13.42
N ALA A 78 7.13 -42.13 -12.71
CA ALA A 78 7.94 -42.14 -11.50
C ALA A 78 7.09 -42.09 -10.20
N GLY A 79 5.76 -42.06 -10.32
CA GLY A 79 4.83 -42.05 -9.18
C GLY A 79 4.59 -40.66 -8.57
N GLN A 80 4.91 -39.57 -9.28
CA GLN A 80 4.61 -38.20 -8.85
C GLN A 80 3.16 -37.85 -9.16
N ILE A 81 2.50 -37.13 -8.24
CA ILE A 81 1.08 -36.79 -8.31
C ILE A 81 0.92 -35.30 -8.56
N TYR A 82 0.14 -34.95 -9.58
CA TYR A 82 -0.25 -33.58 -9.91
C TYR A 82 -1.71 -33.39 -9.54
N TYR A 83 -1.98 -32.46 -8.61
CA TYR A 83 -3.33 -32.23 -8.09
C TYR A 83 -4.05 -31.17 -8.92
N PHE A 84 -5.32 -31.43 -9.26
CA PHE A 84 -6.20 -30.43 -9.85
C PHE A 84 -7.06 -29.80 -8.75
N THR A 85 -7.23 -28.48 -8.80
CA THR A 85 -8.25 -27.78 -8.02
C THR A 85 -9.37 -27.31 -8.95
N LYS A 86 -10.62 -27.45 -8.49
CA LYS A 86 -11.82 -27.06 -9.24
C LYS A 86 -11.86 -25.53 -9.33
N ASN A 87 -11.99 -24.97 -10.53
CA ASN A 87 -12.20 -23.53 -10.68
C ASN A 87 -13.72 -23.20 -10.63
N PRO A 88 -14.22 -22.61 -9.53
CA PRO A 88 -15.64 -22.27 -9.38
C PRO A 88 -16.13 -21.21 -10.37
N CYS A 89 -15.23 -20.44 -10.99
CA CYS A 89 -15.60 -19.46 -12.02
C CYS A 89 -15.94 -20.10 -13.39
N ASN A 90 -15.64 -21.38 -13.60
CA ASN A 90 -15.87 -22.04 -14.90
C ASN A 90 -17.36 -22.18 -15.26
N SER A 91 -18.25 -22.23 -14.26
CA SER A 91 -19.70 -22.22 -14.46
C SER A 91 -20.25 -20.84 -14.79
N SER A 92 -19.40 -19.79 -14.84
CA SER A 92 -19.79 -18.39 -15.01
C SER A 92 -20.86 -17.95 -13.99
N PRO A 93 -20.58 -18.02 -12.67
CA PRO A 93 -21.58 -17.74 -11.65
C PRO A 93 -21.95 -16.25 -11.52
N CYS A 94 -21.09 -15.33 -11.96
CA CYS A 94 -21.36 -13.90 -11.96
C CYS A 94 -22.16 -13.46 -13.21
N ILE A 95 -22.87 -12.32 -13.15
CA ILE A 95 -23.53 -11.75 -14.34
C ILE A 95 -22.54 -11.41 -15.47
N LYS A 96 -23.04 -11.31 -16.71
CA LYS A 96 -22.25 -10.84 -17.85
C LYS A 96 -21.63 -9.47 -17.55
N ASN A 97 -20.32 -9.34 -17.79
CA ASN A 97 -19.46 -8.18 -17.50
C ASN A 97 -19.02 -8.00 -16.03
N ALA A 98 -19.39 -8.90 -15.11
CA ALA A 98 -18.72 -9.00 -13.81
C ALA A 98 -17.43 -9.82 -13.92
N THR A 99 -16.44 -9.54 -13.08
CA THR A 99 -15.17 -10.31 -13.05
C THR A 99 -15.24 -11.36 -11.94
N CYS A 100 -15.07 -12.64 -12.28
CA CYS A 100 -15.05 -13.73 -11.31
C CYS A 100 -13.61 -14.05 -10.90
N THR A 101 -13.32 -13.99 -9.60
CA THR A 101 -12.03 -14.42 -9.04
C THR A 101 -12.25 -15.64 -8.15
N PRO A 102 -11.71 -16.82 -8.50
CA PRO A 102 -11.82 -18.01 -7.66
C PRO A 102 -11.02 -17.84 -6.36
N SER A 103 -11.50 -18.44 -5.26
CA SER A 103 -10.78 -18.55 -4.00
C SER A 103 -10.31 -20.00 -3.85
N PHE A 104 -9.00 -20.23 -3.83
CA PHE A 104 -8.43 -21.59 -3.87
C PHE A 104 -8.16 -22.20 -2.48
N LEU A 105 -8.60 -21.53 -1.40
CA LEU A 105 -8.59 -22.08 -0.04
C LEU A 105 -9.82 -22.97 0.24
N ASP A 106 -10.90 -22.79 -0.52
CA ASP A 106 -12.17 -23.53 -0.42
C ASP A 106 -12.65 -23.89 -1.85
N ASP A 107 -12.74 -25.18 -2.18
CA ASP A 107 -12.92 -25.71 -3.55
C ASP A 107 -14.17 -25.24 -4.33
N ASP A 108 -15.11 -24.55 -3.68
CA ASP A 108 -16.35 -24.03 -4.27
C ASP A 108 -16.52 -22.50 -4.11
N ASN A 109 -15.51 -21.80 -3.58
CA ASN A 109 -15.62 -20.39 -3.24
C ASN A 109 -15.09 -19.46 -4.35
N TYR A 110 -15.84 -18.41 -4.67
CA TYR A 110 -15.48 -17.41 -5.68
C TYR A 110 -16.00 -16.04 -5.25
N THR A 111 -15.34 -15.00 -5.73
CA THR A 111 -15.75 -13.61 -5.52
C THR A 111 -16.08 -12.99 -6.86
N CYS A 112 -17.26 -12.36 -6.96
CA CYS A 112 -17.63 -11.56 -8.11
C CYS A 112 -17.33 -10.08 -7.83
N VAL A 113 -16.51 -9.47 -8.68
CA VAL A 113 -16.34 -8.01 -8.70
C VAL A 113 -17.45 -7.43 -9.58
N CYS A 114 -18.39 -6.73 -8.94
CA CYS A 114 -19.58 -6.24 -9.60
C CYS A 114 -19.33 -4.99 -10.44
N PRO A 115 -19.94 -4.89 -11.65
CA PRO A 115 -19.98 -3.65 -12.38
C PRO A 115 -20.81 -2.62 -11.62
N ALA A 116 -20.55 -1.33 -11.88
CA ALA A 116 -21.29 -0.23 -11.27
C ALA A 116 -22.81 -0.39 -11.49
N GLY A 117 -23.59 -0.16 -10.43
CA GLY A 117 -25.05 -0.34 -10.42
C GLY A 117 -25.53 -1.74 -10.03
N PHE A 118 -24.62 -2.70 -9.79
CA PHE A 118 -24.97 -4.06 -9.40
C PHE A 118 -24.34 -4.47 -8.07
N ALA A 119 -25.07 -5.25 -7.28
CA ALA A 119 -24.66 -5.77 -5.98
C ALA A 119 -25.06 -7.25 -5.81
N GLY A 120 -24.79 -7.80 -4.62
CA GLY A 120 -25.03 -9.19 -4.28
C GLY A 120 -23.87 -10.12 -4.65
N ALA A 121 -23.86 -11.32 -4.09
CA ALA A 121 -22.75 -12.28 -4.23
C ALA A 121 -22.46 -12.69 -5.69
N MET A 122 -23.47 -12.63 -6.57
CA MET A 122 -23.36 -12.92 -8.00
C MET A 122 -23.49 -11.66 -8.88
N CYS A 123 -23.55 -10.47 -8.27
CA CYS A 123 -23.80 -9.19 -8.94
C CYS A 123 -25.13 -9.14 -9.69
N ASN A 124 -26.15 -9.86 -9.21
CA ASN A 124 -27.47 -9.99 -9.83
C ASN A 124 -28.54 -9.10 -9.17
N GLU A 125 -28.17 -8.33 -8.15
CA GLU A 125 -29.05 -7.36 -7.51
C GLU A 125 -28.79 -6.00 -8.14
N ASP A 126 -29.85 -5.36 -8.63
CA ASP A 126 -29.80 -3.99 -9.13
C ASP A 126 -29.80 -3.04 -7.93
N ILE A 127 -28.83 -2.12 -7.87
CA ILE A 127 -28.76 -1.13 -6.80
C ILE A 127 -29.82 -0.08 -7.10
N ASP A 128 -30.91 -0.04 -6.34
CA ASP A 128 -31.93 1.02 -6.45
C ASP A 128 -31.34 2.36 -5.99
N GLU A 129 -30.70 3.08 -6.90
CA GLU A 129 -30.01 4.34 -6.62
C GLU A 129 -30.97 5.44 -6.15
N CYS A 130 -32.29 5.23 -6.31
CA CYS A 130 -33.33 6.14 -5.86
C CYS A 130 -33.69 5.95 -4.37
N LYS A 131 -33.23 4.88 -3.70
CA LYS A 131 -33.55 4.63 -2.27
C LYS A 131 -32.52 5.18 -1.28
N ASP A 132 -31.31 5.50 -1.73
CA ASP A 132 -30.28 6.20 -0.94
C ASP A 132 -30.28 7.73 -1.17
N GLU A 133 -31.26 8.26 -1.91
CA GLU A 133 -31.48 9.69 -2.12
C GLU A 133 -32.71 10.19 -1.36
N LEU A 134 -32.52 10.87 -0.23
CA LEU A 134 -33.54 11.78 0.29
C LEU A 134 -33.38 13.18 -0.31
N GLN A 135 -34.20 13.41 -1.33
CA GLN A 135 -34.78 14.67 -1.81
C GLN A 135 -33.86 15.70 -2.50
N ASN A 136 -33.78 15.60 -3.84
CA ASN A 136 -34.33 16.67 -4.68
C ASN A 136 -34.50 16.21 -6.15
N CYS A 137 -35.64 15.59 -6.45
CA CYS A 137 -36.12 15.56 -7.83
C CYS A 137 -36.72 16.93 -8.17
N SER A 138 -36.05 17.71 -9.01
CA SER A 138 -36.74 18.61 -9.92
C SER A 138 -36.08 18.55 -11.30
N SER A 139 -36.95 18.38 -12.28
CA SER A 139 -36.69 18.08 -13.68
C SER A 139 -35.81 19.11 -14.38
N ASP A 140 -34.59 18.71 -14.74
CA ASP A 140 -34.05 19.07 -16.06
C ASP A 140 -33.06 18.00 -16.52
N ARG A 141 -33.44 17.27 -17.58
CA ARG A 141 -32.59 16.26 -18.23
C ARG A 141 -31.54 17.02 -19.03
N HIS A 142 -30.26 16.99 -18.63
CA HIS A 142 -29.06 17.01 -19.49
C HIS A 142 -27.77 17.07 -18.63
N ILE A 143 -27.59 16.12 -17.69
CA ILE A 143 -26.27 15.86 -17.07
C ILE A 143 -26.07 14.35 -17.03
N GLY A 144 -25.09 13.85 -17.79
CA GLY A 144 -24.69 12.45 -17.79
C GLY A 144 -24.04 12.03 -16.46
N PRO A 145 -23.84 10.72 -16.24
CA PRO A 145 -23.40 10.20 -14.95
C PRO A 145 -22.01 10.73 -14.61
N PHE A 146 -21.88 11.33 -13.43
CA PHE A 146 -20.59 11.64 -12.83
C PHE A 146 -19.81 10.33 -12.64
N ILE A 147 -18.88 10.07 -13.55
CA ILE A 147 -17.95 8.95 -13.45
C ILE A 147 -17.05 9.21 -12.25
N TYR A 148 -17.28 8.51 -11.12
CA TYR A 148 -16.25 8.34 -10.10
C TYR A 148 -15.18 7.42 -10.69
N SER A 149 -14.25 8.02 -11.43
CA SER A 149 -13.09 7.31 -11.97
C SER A 149 -12.12 6.98 -10.82
N PRO A 150 -11.38 5.86 -10.86
CA PRO A 150 -10.35 5.49 -9.88
C PRO A 150 -9.12 6.43 -9.83
N GLY A 151 -9.20 7.63 -10.41
CA GLY A 151 -8.24 8.71 -10.20
C GLY A 151 -9.02 9.90 -9.70
N SER A 152 -8.82 10.31 -8.44
CA SER A 152 -9.48 11.46 -7.85
C SER A 152 -9.21 12.71 -8.71
N ILE A 153 -10.17 13.07 -9.56
CA ILE A 153 -10.15 14.33 -10.29
C ILE A 153 -10.28 15.42 -9.23
N CYS A 154 -9.48 16.47 -9.36
CA CYS A 154 -9.57 17.64 -8.50
C CYS A 154 -11.00 18.19 -8.59
N PHE A 155 -11.65 18.42 -7.45
CA PHE A 155 -12.96 19.05 -7.47
C PHE A 155 -12.86 20.41 -8.16
N ASP A 156 -13.39 20.50 -9.39
CA ASP A 156 -13.36 21.71 -10.22
C ASP A 156 -14.67 22.51 -10.16
N GLY A 157 -15.61 22.07 -9.32
CA GLY A 157 -16.93 22.67 -9.18
C GLY A 157 -17.76 22.64 -10.48
N SER A 158 -17.40 21.80 -11.45
CA SER A 158 -18.07 21.72 -12.76
C SER A 158 -19.57 21.39 -12.66
N GLY A 159 -20.00 20.73 -11.58
CA GLY A 159 -21.41 20.41 -11.33
C GLY A 159 -22.25 21.52 -10.67
N SER A 160 -21.64 22.59 -10.15
CA SER A 160 -22.39 23.70 -9.54
C SER A 160 -21.55 24.98 -9.54
N SER A 161 -22.03 26.00 -10.24
CA SER A 161 -21.42 27.33 -10.27
C SER A 161 -21.27 27.94 -8.86
N GLN A 162 -22.13 27.56 -7.92
CA GLN A 162 -22.05 28.01 -6.54
C GLN A 162 -20.89 27.36 -5.77
N LEU A 163 -20.52 26.12 -6.10
CA LEU A 163 -19.43 25.43 -5.41
C LEU A 163 -18.07 26.09 -5.63
N LYS A 164 -17.85 26.68 -6.80
CA LYS A 164 -16.60 27.39 -7.14
C LYS A 164 -16.30 28.58 -6.22
N ASN A 165 -17.32 29.11 -5.55
CA ASN A 165 -17.19 30.22 -4.60
C ASN A 165 -16.62 29.78 -3.24
N TYR A 166 -16.68 28.48 -2.91
CA TYR A 166 -16.04 27.94 -1.72
C TYR A 166 -14.54 27.73 -1.96
N LYS A 167 -13.74 27.94 -0.92
CA LYS A 167 -12.30 27.77 -0.99
C LYS A 167 -11.94 26.31 -1.24
N GLY A 168 -11.01 26.08 -2.17
CA GLY A 168 -10.50 24.76 -2.51
C GLY A 168 -11.31 24.01 -3.57
N TYR A 169 -12.48 24.52 -3.96
CA TYR A 169 -13.34 23.93 -4.99
C TYR A 169 -13.05 24.43 -6.42
N SER A 170 -12.08 25.34 -6.58
CA SER A 170 -11.58 25.75 -7.88
C SER A 170 -10.12 26.21 -7.80
N ALA A 171 -9.38 26.04 -8.89
CA ALA A 171 -8.00 26.53 -8.99
C ALA A 171 -7.91 28.07 -8.88
N SER A 172 -8.98 28.79 -9.23
CA SER A 172 -9.10 30.25 -9.08
C SER A 172 -9.40 30.70 -7.65
N ASN A 173 -9.91 29.81 -6.79
CA ASN A 173 -10.20 30.09 -5.39
C ASN A 173 -9.62 28.99 -4.46
N PRO A 174 -8.29 28.83 -4.43
CA PRO A 174 -7.64 27.77 -3.66
C PRO A 174 -7.68 28.05 -2.16
N ALA A 175 -7.81 27.00 -1.36
CA ALA A 175 -7.75 27.07 0.11
C ALA A 175 -6.29 27.08 0.61
N LEU A 176 -6.08 27.49 1.86
CA LEU A 176 -4.74 27.43 2.49
C LEU A 176 -4.37 26.01 2.95
N SER A 177 -5.35 25.23 3.37
CA SER A 177 -5.21 23.87 3.86
C SER A 177 -6.56 23.16 3.79
N CYS A 178 -6.57 21.85 4.03
CA CYS A 178 -7.81 21.10 4.14
C CYS A 178 -8.67 21.56 5.34
N ALA A 179 -8.05 22.06 6.41
CA ALA A 179 -8.78 22.69 7.52
C ALA A 179 -9.47 24.01 7.09
N ASP A 180 -8.87 24.80 6.18
CA ASP A 180 -9.51 25.99 5.61
C ASP A 180 -10.68 25.62 4.69
N VAL A 181 -10.57 24.53 3.92
CA VAL A 181 -11.70 23.97 3.15
C VAL A 181 -12.85 23.59 4.10
N LEU A 182 -12.56 22.78 5.13
CA LEU A 182 -13.58 22.29 6.05
C LEU A 182 -14.21 23.41 6.89
N SER A 183 -13.43 24.43 7.28
CA SER A 183 -13.94 25.61 8.00
C SER A 183 -14.82 26.49 7.11
N ASN A 184 -14.51 26.57 5.81
CA ASN A 184 -15.31 27.32 4.85
C ASN A 184 -16.58 26.58 4.44
N ARG A 185 -16.54 25.25 4.43
CA ARG A 185 -17.65 24.37 4.05
C ARG A 185 -17.63 23.07 4.88
N PRO A 186 -18.30 23.03 6.04
CA PRO A 186 -18.27 21.89 6.98
C PRO A 186 -18.78 20.56 6.42
N GLU A 187 -19.59 20.58 5.36
CA GLU A 187 -20.12 19.40 4.68
C GLU A 187 -19.15 18.78 3.65
N SER A 188 -17.96 19.38 3.49
CA SER A 188 -16.91 18.86 2.59
C SER A 188 -16.53 17.42 2.95
N LYS A 189 -16.31 16.58 1.94
CA LYS A 189 -15.99 15.15 2.08
C LYS A 189 -14.55 14.87 1.72
N SER A 190 -14.00 13.72 2.14
CA SER A 190 -12.67 13.32 1.72
C SER A 190 -12.53 13.23 0.20
N ALA A 191 -11.61 14.02 -0.35
CA ALA A 191 -11.33 14.11 -1.79
C ALA A 191 -10.14 15.02 -2.08
N ALA A 192 -9.83 15.21 -3.36
CA ALA A 192 -8.82 16.16 -3.81
C ALA A 192 -9.36 17.60 -3.94
N TYR A 193 -8.67 18.55 -3.31
CA TYR A 193 -9.01 19.98 -3.33
C TYR A 193 -7.83 20.84 -3.80
N TYR A 194 -8.13 22.04 -4.29
CA TYR A 194 -7.12 23.01 -4.71
C TYR A 194 -6.54 23.79 -3.52
N LEU A 195 -5.28 23.58 -3.23
CA LEU A 195 -4.56 24.23 -2.15
C LEU A 195 -3.49 25.20 -2.68
N LYS A 196 -3.31 26.32 -2.00
CA LYS A 196 -2.26 27.30 -2.30
C LYS A 196 -0.88 26.71 -2.04
N THR A 197 0.05 27.02 -2.93
CA THR A 197 1.48 26.71 -2.77
C THR A 197 2.31 28.00 -2.71
N GLU A 198 3.62 27.86 -2.48
CA GLU A 198 4.54 28.99 -2.57
C GLU A 198 4.47 29.70 -3.93
N GLY A 199 4.79 30.99 -3.97
CA GLY A 199 4.82 31.78 -5.20
C GLY A 199 3.46 32.01 -5.86
N GLY A 200 2.35 31.75 -5.15
CA GLY A 200 1.00 31.88 -5.70
C GLY A 200 0.58 30.70 -6.57
N GLY A 201 1.34 29.60 -6.57
CA GLY A 201 0.95 28.37 -7.25
C GLY A 201 -0.23 27.67 -6.58
N VAL A 202 -0.76 26.66 -7.27
CA VAL A 202 -1.89 25.86 -6.80
C VAL A 202 -1.58 24.39 -7.04
N ALA A 203 -1.81 23.56 -6.03
CA ALA A 203 -1.70 22.11 -6.12
C ALA A 203 -3.05 21.48 -5.80
N CYS A 204 -3.30 20.34 -6.43
CA CYS A 204 -4.48 19.54 -6.14
C CYS A 204 -4.08 18.39 -5.23
N THR A 205 -4.59 18.40 -4.01
CA THR A 205 -4.10 17.59 -2.90
C THR A 205 -5.27 16.93 -2.19
N TYR A 206 -5.10 15.67 -1.82
CA TYR A 206 -6.06 14.95 -1.01
C TYR A 206 -6.23 15.59 0.37
N CYS A 207 -7.48 15.83 0.73
CA CYS A 207 -7.93 16.24 2.03
C CYS A 207 -8.74 15.13 2.66
N HIS A 208 -8.34 14.71 3.86
CA HIS A 208 -9.15 13.82 4.67
C HIS A 208 -10.09 14.64 5.57
N MET A 209 -11.39 14.60 5.31
CA MET A 209 -12.40 15.45 5.98
C MET A 209 -13.13 14.77 7.14
N GLU A 210 -13.04 13.45 7.25
CA GLU A 210 -13.64 12.71 8.36
C GLU A 210 -12.69 12.61 9.56
N ASN A 211 -13.18 12.04 10.65
CA ASN A 211 -12.38 11.79 11.84
C ASN A 211 -11.42 10.62 11.62
N ILE A 212 -10.14 10.84 11.88
CA ILE A 212 -9.14 9.77 11.95
C ILE A 212 -9.00 9.36 13.42
N GLU A 213 -9.29 8.11 13.74
CA GLU A 213 -9.07 7.57 15.08
C GLU A 213 -7.59 7.72 15.46
N GLY A 214 -7.30 8.23 16.65
CA GLY A 214 -5.95 8.58 17.10
C GLY A 214 -5.48 10.00 16.72
N CYS A 215 -6.09 10.62 15.69
CA CYS A 215 -5.74 11.98 15.30
C CYS A 215 -6.80 13.05 15.59
N GLY A 216 -8.08 12.68 15.53
CA GLY A 216 -9.21 13.56 15.77
C GLY A 216 -9.90 14.02 14.49
N GLY A 217 -10.68 15.11 14.61
CA GLY A 217 -11.53 15.63 13.53
C GLY A 217 -10.78 15.95 12.24
N GLY A 218 -11.52 15.99 11.13
CA GLY A 218 -10.94 16.09 9.79
C GLY A 218 -10.34 17.44 9.40
N GLY A 219 -10.12 17.62 8.10
CA GLY A 219 -9.35 18.74 7.56
C GLY A 219 -7.85 18.46 7.53
N TRP A 220 -7.47 17.19 7.45
CA TRP A 220 -6.08 16.75 7.35
C TRP A 220 -5.58 16.84 5.91
N THR A 221 -4.44 17.50 5.72
CA THR A 221 -3.83 17.71 4.39
C THR A 221 -2.76 16.67 4.13
N LEU A 222 -2.92 15.85 3.08
CA LEU A 222 -1.90 14.88 2.69
C LEU A 222 -0.62 15.60 2.24
N VAL A 223 0.53 15.14 2.73
CA VAL A 223 1.85 15.67 2.32
C VAL A 223 2.75 14.62 1.69
N MET A 224 2.68 13.37 2.16
CA MET A 224 3.59 12.33 1.72
C MET A 224 2.99 10.95 1.95
N LYS A 225 3.25 10.04 1.01
CA LYS A 225 3.01 8.59 1.11
C LYS A 225 4.31 7.87 0.83
N ILE A 226 4.67 6.93 1.70
CA ILE A 226 5.94 6.21 1.65
C ILE A 226 5.64 4.72 1.61
N ASP A 227 6.24 4.03 0.65
CA ASP A 227 6.26 2.57 0.60
C ASP A 227 7.52 2.11 1.34
N GLY A 228 7.34 1.52 2.52
CA GLY A 228 8.44 1.08 3.37
C GLY A 228 9.35 0.05 2.72
N ALA A 229 8.91 -0.65 1.67
CA ALA A 229 9.73 -1.59 0.90
C ALA A 229 10.60 -0.93 -0.18
N LYS A 230 10.37 0.35 -0.47
CA LYS A 230 11.17 1.13 -1.42
C LYS A 230 12.16 2.03 -0.69
N ASN A 231 13.26 2.34 -1.37
CA ASN A 231 14.30 3.23 -0.85
C ASN A 231 14.09 4.72 -1.22
N THR A 232 13.02 5.03 -1.94
CA THR A 232 12.69 6.38 -2.45
C THR A 232 12.74 7.44 -1.36
N PHE A 233 12.15 7.14 -0.19
CA PHE A 233 12.13 8.01 0.97
C PHE A 233 13.03 7.54 2.11
N SER A 234 14.08 6.75 1.85
CA SER A 234 15.09 6.44 2.88
C SER A 234 15.67 7.72 3.52
N TYR A 235 16.24 7.62 4.73
CA TYR A 235 16.70 8.78 5.50
C TYR A 235 17.57 9.77 4.70
N ASN A 236 18.47 9.26 3.87
CA ASN A 236 19.41 10.07 3.08
C ASN A 236 18.82 10.61 1.77
N SER A 237 17.57 10.30 1.44
CA SER A 237 16.95 10.77 0.20
C SER A 237 16.88 12.30 0.17
N ASP A 238 17.33 12.89 -0.95
CA ASP A 238 17.24 14.34 -1.18
C ASP A 238 15.78 14.81 -1.20
N LEU A 239 14.80 13.92 -1.39
CA LEU A 239 13.38 14.23 -1.30
C LEU A 239 12.97 14.75 0.09
N TRP A 240 13.74 14.52 1.15
CA TRP A 240 13.44 15.12 2.46
C TRP A 240 13.83 16.60 2.53
N THR A 241 14.87 17.01 1.80
CA THR A 241 15.51 18.32 1.96
C THR A 241 15.28 19.25 0.76
N ASN A 242 14.75 18.74 -0.35
CA ASN A 242 14.41 19.53 -1.53
C ASN A 242 12.93 19.96 -1.58
N LYS A 243 12.61 20.89 -2.47
CA LYS A 243 11.24 21.33 -2.81
C LYS A 243 10.76 20.74 -4.14
N LYS A 244 11.05 19.46 -4.37
CA LYS A 244 10.61 18.71 -5.57
C LYS A 244 9.43 17.80 -5.21
N SER A 245 8.38 17.83 -6.03
CA SER A 245 7.25 16.89 -5.91
C SER A 245 7.63 15.51 -6.42
N LEU A 246 6.96 14.48 -5.92
CA LEU A 246 6.98 13.11 -6.45
C LEU A 246 5.55 12.66 -6.69
N ASN A 247 5.26 12.11 -7.87
CA ASN A 247 3.98 11.48 -8.21
C ASN A 247 2.75 12.23 -7.68
N GLN A 248 2.56 13.46 -8.15
CA GLN A 248 1.47 14.33 -7.69
C GLN A 248 0.08 13.79 -8.05
N SER A 249 0.00 12.90 -9.04
CA SER A 249 -1.25 12.24 -9.41
C SER A 249 -1.77 11.37 -8.27
N SER A 250 -0.91 10.56 -7.64
CA SER A 250 -1.29 9.76 -6.47
C SER A 250 -1.49 10.60 -5.21
N GLY A 251 -1.05 11.85 -5.17
CA GLY A 251 -1.37 12.76 -4.06
C GLY A 251 -2.79 13.33 -4.08
N LYS A 252 -3.60 12.97 -5.08
CA LYS A 252 -5.03 13.33 -5.20
C LYS A 252 -5.94 12.28 -4.57
N SER A 253 -5.48 11.03 -4.52
CA SER A 253 -6.16 9.93 -3.85
C SER A 253 -5.68 9.81 -2.40
N GLY A 254 -6.48 9.11 -1.59
CA GLY A 254 -6.22 8.93 -0.18
C GLY A 254 -5.12 7.91 0.11
N PHE A 255 -5.44 6.93 0.95
CA PHE A 255 -4.49 6.01 1.55
C PHE A 255 -4.15 4.79 0.68
N ASP A 256 -4.07 4.97 -0.65
CA ASP A 256 -3.45 3.97 -1.52
C ASP A 256 -1.93 3.88 -1.29
N HIS A 257 -1.29 2.88 -1.89
CA HIS A 257 0.11 2.54 -1.63
C HIS A 257 1.09 3.15 -2.65
N ASP A 258 0.62 4.06 -3.50
CA ASP A 258 1.49 4.76 -4.43
C ASP A 258 2.23 5.90 -3.70
N GLU A 259 3.57 5.82 -3.73
CA GLU A 259 4.43 6.85 -3.17
C GLU A 259 4.11 8.24 -3.75
N THR A 260 4.07 9.26 -2.89
CA THR A 260 3.86 10.65 -3.30
C THR A 260 4.57 11.61 -2.38
N LYS A 261 4.94 12.78 -2.91
CA LYS A 261 5.37 13.95 -2.14
C LYS A 261 4.73 15.17 -2.74
N MET A 262 3.89 15.84 -1.96
CA MET A 262 3.06 16.96 -2.39
C MET A 262 3.68 18.32 -2.01
N PRO A 263 3.35 19.40 -2.74
CA PRO A 263 3.82 20.75 -2.41
C PRO A 263 3.49 21.22 -0.99
N SER A 264 2.41 20.72 -0.42
CA SER A 264 2.03 20.92 0.99
C SER A 264 3.17 20.56 1.96
N PHE A 265 4.09 19.67 1.59
CA PHE A 265 5.29 19.36 2.39
C PHE A 265 6.19 20.58 2.68
N TRP A 266 6.32 21.51 1.73
CA TRP A 266 7.17 22.70 1.90
C TRP A 266 6.39 24.01 1.96
N SER A 267 5.13 24.03 1.53
CA SER A 267 4.33 25.27 1.45
C SER A 267 3.33 25.46 2.58
N MET A 268 3.10 24.46 3.44
CA MET A 268 2.04 24.49 4.44
C MET A 268 2.58 24.58 5.88
N PRO A 269 2.29 25.67 6.61
CA PRO A 269 2.45 25.73 8.05
C PRO A 269 1.48 24.77 8.75
N PHE A 270 1.90 24.21 9.88
CA PHE A 270 1.08 23.27 10.63
C PHE A 270 1.28 23.41 12.14
N THR A 271 0.29 22.91 12.89
CA THR A 271 0.33 22.81 14.36
C THR A 271 0.21 21.37 14.84
N LYS A 272 -0.25 20.47 13.97
CA LYS A 272 -0.33 19.04 14.24
C LYS A 272 0.10 18.23 13.01
N LEU A 273 0.64 17.05 13.27
CA LEU A 273 0.84 16.00 12.28
C LEU A 273 -0.02 14.81 12.66
N CYS A 274 -0.62 14.17 11.66
CA CYS A 274 -1.21 12.85 11.79
C CYS A 274 -0.34 11.86 11.01
N LEU A 275 0.21 10.89 11.73
CA LEU A 275 1.17 9.92 11.22
C LEU A 275 0.49 8.56 11.21
N GLY A 276 0.46 7.91 10.04
CA GLY A 276 -0.18 6.61 9.85
C GLY A 276 0.78 5.55 9.35
N MET A 277 0.63 4.32 9.82
CA MET A 277 1.34 3.15 9.30
C MET A 277 0.38 1.99 9.06
N GLN A 278 0.51 1.36 7.91
CA GLN A 278 -0.25 0.17 7.51
C GLN A 278 0.72 -0.95 7.09
N ALA A 279 0.88 -1.95 7.95
CA ALA A 279 1.63 -3.16 7.61
C ALA A 279 0.74 -4.15 6.84
N ALA A 280 1.38 -5.11 6.15
CA ALA A 280 0.67 -6.15 5.42
C ALA A 280 -0.29 -6.93 6.35
N GLY A 281 -1.56 -7.01 5.95
CA GLY A 281 -2.61 -7.69 6.73
C GLY A 281 -3.06 -6.94 7.99
N GLN A 282 -2.70 -5.67 8.15
CA GLN A 282 -3.14 -4.82 9.27
C GLN A 282 -3.93 -3.60 8.78
N GLU A 283 -4.86 -3.14 9.62
CA GLU A 283 -5.46 -1.82 9.50
C GLU A 283 -4.42 -0.71 9.73
N THR A 284 -4.70 0.49 9.23
CA THR A 284 -3.82 1.64 9.45
C THR A 284 -3.98 2.17 10.88
N ASN A 285 -2.90 2.15 11.65
CA ASN A 285 -2.86 2.82 12.96
C ASN A 285 -2.30 4.22 12.83
N TRP A 286 -2.79 5.12 13.68
CA TRP A 286 -2.49 6.54 13.61
C TRP A 286 -2.08 7.10 14.96
N ILE A 287 -1.19 8.09 14.93
CA ILE A 287 -0.87 8.93 16.09
C ILE A 287 -0.89 10.40 15.69
N THR A 288 -1.28 11.26 16.61
CA THR A 288 -1.13 12.71 16.45
C THR A 288 0.07 13.25 17.18
N VAL A 289 0.84 14.07 16.49
CA VAL A 289 1.99 14.80 17.03
C VAL A 289 1.65 16.29 17.05
N SER A 290 1.61 16.90 18.23
CA SER A 290 1.41 18.34 18.37
C SER A 290 2.73 19.08 18.24
N TYR A 291 2.94 19.76 17.11
CA TYR A 291 4.17 20.49 16.82
C TYR A 291 3.92 21.65 15.87
N LYS A 292 4.48 22.83 16.15
CA LYS A 292 4.30 24.03 15.33
C LYS A 292 5.53 24.31 14.47
N ALA A 293 5.37 24.35 13.16
CA ALA A 293 6.42 24.74 12.22
C ALA A 293 5.86 25.46 10.98
N SER A 294 6.74 26.13 10.22
CA SER A 294 6.36 26.82 8.98
C SER A 294 6.16 25.87 7.80
N SER A 295 6.81 24.70 7.83
CA SER A 295 6.55 23.54 6.96
C SER A 295 7.36 22.33 7.42
N LEU A 296 7.04 21.12 6.94
CA LEU A 296 7.88 19.95 7.20
C LEU A 296 9.28 20.11 6.59
N HIS A 297 9.36 20.69 5.39
CA HIS A 297 10.64 21.03 4.75
C HIS A 297 11.53 21.91 5.63
N SER A 298 10.96 22.88 6.36
CA SER A 298 11.73 23.74 7.27
C SER A 298 12.42 22.97 8.41
N LEU A 299 11.84 21.85 8.85
CA LEU A 299 12.42 20.96 9.85
C LEU A 299 13.42 19.99 9.23
N MET A 300 13.10 19.41 8.08
CA MET A 300 13.92 18.38 7.43
C MET A 300 15.21 18.93 6.81
N SER A 301 15.14 20.12 6.21
CA SER A 301 16.25 20.71 5.44
C SER A 301 17.48 21.09 6.28
N THR A 302 17.31 21.33 7.57
CA THR A 302 18.43 21.68 8.46
C THR A 302 19.25 20.46 8.87
N ASN A 303 18.69 19.25 8.75
CA ASN A 303 19.21 18.02 9.37
C ASN A 303 19.44 18.14 10.89
N THR A 304 18.86 19.14 11.53
CA THR A 304 18.91 19.32 12.99
C THR A 304 17.87 18.43 13.64
N HIS A 305 18.24 17.75 14.73
CA HIS A 305 17.30 16.97 15.53
C HIS A 305 16.35 17.89 16.30
N TYR A 306 15.05 17.60 16.24
CA TYR A 306 14.03 18.29 17.03
C TYR A 306 13.11 17.26 17.70
N ALA A 307 13.09 17.24 19.03
CA ALA A 307 12.20 16.37 19.79
C ALA A 307 10.72 16.77 19.59
N THR A 308 9.82 15.78 19.53
CA THR A 308 8.37 16.00 19.46
C THR A 308 7.68 15.80 20.80
N ASN A 309 8.37 15.20 21.78
CA ASN A 309 7.86 14.79 23.09
C ASN A 309 6.72 13.76 23.00
N VAL A 310 6.68 12.97 21.93
CA VAL A 310 5.75 11.85 21.79
C VAL A 310 6.28 10.66 22.56
N ASP A 311 5.41 10.05 23.37
CA ASP A 311 5.79 8.93 24.20
C ASP A 311 6.16 7.70 23.38
N ARG A 312 7.06 6.90 23.93
CA ARG A 312 7.49 5.63 23.33
C ARG A 312 6.33 4.69 23.02
N SER A 313 5.36 4.58 23.94
CA SER A 313 4.19 3.71 23.73
C SER A 313 3.35 4.18 22.56
N GLU A 314 3.26 5.48 22.34
CA GLU A 314 2.55 6.09 21.21
C GLU A 314 3.30 5.80 19.91
N TRP A 315 4.62 5.99 19.85
CA TRP A 315 5.40 5.57 18.68
C TRP A 315 5.22 4.10 18.33
N LYS A 316 5.11 3.24 19.34
CA LYS A 316 4.89 1.81 19.16
C LYS A 316 3.47 1.44 18.72
N SER A 317 2.46 2.27 19.01
CA SER A 317 1.07 1.99 18.65
C SER A 317 0.82 2.04 17.15
N LEU A 318 1.69 2.73 16.39
CA LEU A 318 1.68 2.77 14.93
C LEU A 318 1.74 1.38 14.28
N LEU A 319 2.37 0.39 14.92
CA LEU A 319 2.50 -0.96 14.36
C LEU A 319 2.26 -2.01 15.42
N ALA A 320 1.21 -2.81 15.21
CA ALA A 320 0.90 -3.92 16.08
C ALA A 320 2.06 -4.93 16.09
N GLY A 321 2.54 -5.27 17.27
CA GLY A 321 3.69 -6.16 17.44
C GLY A 321 5.05 -5.52 17.13
N SER A 322 5.14 -4.19 17.04
CA SER A 322 6.41 -3.47 16.94
C SER A 322 7.36 -3.81 18.10
N SER A 323 8.66 -3.75 17.83
CA SER A 323 9.70 -3.96 18.83
C SER A 323 10.79 -2.92 18.82
N LEU A 324 11.15 -2.48 20.02
CA LEU A 324 12.24 -1.56 20.27
C LEU A 324 13.08 -2.04 21.47
N GLN A 325 14.34 -1.66 21.50
CA GLN A 325 15.20 -1.86 22.67
C GLN A 325 14.77 -0.94 23.81
N ARG A 326 14.81 -1.45 25.04
CA ARG A 326 14.11 -0.86 26.19
C ARG A 326 14.68 0.46 26.68
N ASN A 327 15.94 0.76 26.36
CA ASN A 327 16.63 1.96 26.80
C ASN A 327 16.75 2.96 25.64
N CYS A 328 17.04 4.21 25.97
CA CYS A 328 17.21 5.32 25.02
C CYS A 328 15.98 5.61 24.17
N ASN A 329 15.47 6.83 24.26
CA ASN A 329 14.32 7.26 23.48
C ASN A 329 14.66 8.55 22.73
N MET A 330 15.51 8.44 21.72
CA MET A 330 15.77 9.58 20.84
C MET A 330 14.64 9.62 19.82
N GLU A 331 13.77 10.62 19.93
CA GLU A 331 12.57 10.72 19.10
C GLU A 331 12.42 12.09 18.45
N GLY A 332 11.58 12.16 17.43
CA GLY A 332 11.15 13.39 16.78
C GLY A 332 11.62 13.49 15.33
N PHE A 333 12.12 14.66 14.93
CA PHE A 333 12.54 14.97 13.57
C PHE A 333 14.05 14.81 13.38
N ASN A 334 14.48 14.32 12.21
CA ASN A 334 15.88 14.07 11.85
C ASN A 334 16.65 13.28 12.92
N VAL A 335 16.03 12.23 13.44
CA VAL A 335 16.61 11.43 14.53
C VAL A 335 17.82 10.67 14.02
N LYS A 336 18.99 11.10 14.49
CA LYS A 336 20.28 10.51 14.15
C LYS A 336 21.23 10.64 15.35
N PRO A 337 21.91 9.55 15.75
CA PRO A 337 22.91 9.61 16.82
C PRO A 337 24.09 10.52 16.47
N SER A 338 24.60 11.27 17.45
CA SER A 338 25.69 12.24 17.27
C SER A 338 27.06 11.60 17.01
N GLU A 339 27.27 10.36 17.46
CA GLU A 339 28.54 9.64 17.35
C GLU A 339 28.31 8.15 17.04
N GLY A 340 29.33 7.51 16.45
CA GLY A 340 29.72 6.19 16.92
C GLY A 340 29.75 5.04 15.94
N GLN A 341 29.11 5.08 14.76
CA GLN A 341 29.01 3.88 13.91
C GLN A 341 28.88 4.16 12.41
N ASN A 342 29.38 3.24 11.59
CA ASN A 342 29.09 3.19 10.16
C ASN A 342 27.64 2.74 9.97
N ASP A 343 26.84 3.52 9.26
CA ASP A 343 25.42 3.23 8.97
C ASP A 343 24.56 2.92 10.21
N PRO A 344 24.44 3.86 11.17
CA PRO A 344 23.62 3.69 12.36
C PRO A 344 22.12 3.65 12.01
N ALA A 345 21.29 3.19 12.95
CA ALA A 345 19.84 3.39 12.85
C ALA A 345 19.52 4.89 12.85
N VAL A 346 18.73 5.31 11.86
CA VAL A 346 18.28 6.69 11.69
C VAL A 346 16.83 6.72 11.20
N THR A 347 16.10 7.79 11.51
CA THR A 347 14.74 8.03 11.01
C THR A 347 14.45 9.53 10.88
N ARG A 348 13.74 9.94 9.83
CA ARG A 348 13.40 11.36 9.61
C ARG A 348 12.30 11.82 10.53
N ILE A 349 11.33 10.95 10.81
CA ILE A 349 10.28 11.16 11.81
C ILE A 349 10.13 9.84 12.55
N GLY A 350 10.42 9.79 13.85
CA GLY A 350 10.21 8.56 14.60
C GLY A 350 11.03 8.46 15.86
N LEU A 351 11.34 7.23 16.24
CA LEU A 351 12.00 6.88 17.50
C LEU A 351 13.09 5.84 17.26
N LEU A 352 14.26 6.08 17.85
CA LEU A 352 15.35 5.10 17.95
C LEU A 352 15.40 4.53 19.37
N GLY A 353 15.55 3.20 19.48
CA GLY A 353 15.75 2.47 20.73
C GLY A 353 17.13 1.83 20.80
N GLY A 354 17.77 1.91 21.97
CA GLY A 354 19.12 1.40 22.24
C GLY A 354 19.20 0.46 23.44
N ASN A 355 20.34 -0.21 23.60
CA ASN A 355 20.55 -1.21 24.67
C ASN A 355 21.18 -0.64 25.94
N ASN A 356 22.03 0.38 25.82
CA ASN A 356 22.92 0.84 26.88
C ASN A 356 22.45 2.17 27.48
N ASN A 357 22.79 2.43 28.74
CA ASN A 357 22.54 3.72 29.40
C ASN A 357 23.30 4.90 28.75
N ASP A 358 24.29 4.62 27.90
CA ASP A 358 25.11 5.63 27.24
C ASP A 358 24.48 6.20 25.96
N CYS A 359 23.41 5.58 25.44
CA CYS A 359 22.72 5.96 24.21
C CYS A 359 23.66 6.22 23.01
N ARG A 360 24.71 5.40 22.90
CA ARG A 360 25.68 5.44 21.78
C ARG A 360 25.41 4.39 20.70
N SER A 361 24.56 3.41 20.99
CA SER A 361 24.17 2.34 20.08
C SER A 361 22.65 2.21 20.05
N TYR A 362 22.10 2.30 18.84
CA TYR A 362 20.68 2.20 18.57
C TYR A 362 20.49 1.04 17.59
N ASP A 363 19.94 -0.07 18.09
CA ASP A 363 19.78 -1.29 17.29
C ASP A 363 18.30 -1.59 16.97
N SER A 364 17.45 -0.59 17.18
CA SER A 364 16.04 -0.64 16.82
C SER A 364 15.50 0.75 16.48
N ARG A 365 14.52 0.78 15.58
CA ARG A 365 13.86 2.01 15.14
C ARG A 365 12.42 1.76 14.74
N ILE A 366 11.59 2.77 14.89
CA ILE A 366 10.26 2.84 14.28
C ILE A 366 10.07 4.25 13.72
N GLY A 367 9.61 4.36 12.48
CA GLY A 367 9.37 5.68 11.90
C GLY A 367 9.40 5.75 10.38
N PHE A 368 9.37 6.98 9.91
CA PHE A 368 9.26 7.41 8.52
C PHE A 368 10.63 7.91 8.04
N GLY A 369 11.03 7.47 6.86
CA GLY A 369 12.33 7.81 6.30
C GLY A 369 13.48 7.22 7.11
N SER A 370 13.42 5.92 7.30
CA SER A 370 14.38 5.13 8.07
C SER A 370 15.53 4.62 7.22
N LYS A 371 16.68 4.34 7.85
CA LYS A 371 17.83 3.61 7.29
C LYS A 371 18.72 3.06 8.42
N GLY A 372 19.60 2.11 8.10
CA GLY A 372 20.71 1.68 8.94
C GLY A 372 20.89 0.17 8.87
N SER A 373 22.13 -0.29 8.72
CA SER A 373 22.52 -1.70 8.62
C SER A 373 23.31 -2.20 9.83
N SER A 374 23.67 -1.29 10.74
CA SER A 374 24.35 -1.64 11.98
C SER A 374 23.58 -2.68 12.79
N PHE A 375 24.33 -3.61 13.38
CA PHE A 375 23.83 -4.63 14.31
C PHE A 375 22.80 -5.61 13.77
N GLY A 376 22.79 -5.85 12.45
CA GLY A 376 21.90 -6.83 11.81
C GLY A 376 20.51 -6.27 11.48
N GLN A 377 20.35 -4.94 11.51
CA GLN A 377 19.18 -4.28 10.93
C GLN A 377 19.25 -4.33 9.41
N TYR A 378 18.10 -4.27 8.75
CA TYR A 378 18.04 -4.16 7.30
C TYR A 378 17.91 -2.70 6.88
N ASP A 379 18.61 -2.31 5.81
CA ASP A 379 18.60 -0.94 5.29
C ASP A 379 17.57 -0.72 4.18
N ASP A 380 16.79 -1.74 3.84
CA ASP A 380 15.71 -1.77 2.84
C ASP A 380 14.31 -1.53 3.44
N ASN A 381 14.26 -1.03 4.67
CA ASN A 381 13.04 -0.59 5.34
C ASN A 381 13.09 0.93 5.56
N SER A 382 12.47 1.67 4.64
CA SER A 382 12.37 3.13 4.69
C SER A 382 11.20 3.61 5.54
N CYS A 383 10.22 2.76 5.83
CA CYS A 383 9.14 3.06 6.76
C CYS A 383 8.56 1.82 7.45
N GLY A 384 8.52 1.88 8.77
CA GLY A 384 8.02 0.80 9.61
C GLY A 384 8.91 0.59 10.83
N ASN A 385 9.11 -0.67 11.24
CA ASN A 385 9.86 -1.05 12.43
C ASN A 385 11.00 -2.03 12.13
N GLU A 386 12.21 -1.68 12.57
CA GLU A 386 13.40 -2.53 12.56
C GLU A 386 13.88 -2.80 13.98
N SER A 387 14.28 -4.05 14.23
CA SER A 387 14.75 -4.50 15.54
C SER A 387 15.58 -5.77 15.37
N ALA A 388 16.89 -5.74 15.66
CA ALA A 388 17.80 -6.79 15.18
C ALA A 388 18.40 -7.74 16.24
N LYS A 389 18.23 -7.51 17.55
CA LYS A 389 18.89 -8.29 18.61
C LYS A 389 17.94 -9.02 19.57
N LYS A 390 18.43 -10.12 20.15
CA LYS A 390 17.82 -10.74 21.34
C LYS A 390 17.98 -9.77 22.53
N GLY A 391 16.86 -9.30 23.08
CA GLY A 391 16.83 -8.28 24.15
C GLY A 391 15.81 -7.16 23.91
N ASN A 392 15.36 -6.99 22.67
CA ASN A 392 14.25 -6.12 22.32
C ASN A 392 12.97 -6.53 23.06
N ASP A 393 12.08 -5.58 23.30
CA ASP A 393 10.86 -5.79 24.09
C ASP A 393 9.86 -6.79 23.50
N ASN A 394 9.91 -7.04 22.19
CA ASN A 394 9.05 -7.95 21.45
C ASN A 394 9.83 -8.70 20.34
N GLY A 395 11.12 -8.96 20.59
CA GLY A 395 11.97 -9.76 19.71
C GLY A 395 12.48 -9.05 18.45
N VAL A 396 12.99 -9.84 17.52
CA VAL A 396 13.52 -9.34 16.23
C VAL A 396 12.34 -9.02 15.31
N LYS A 397 12.37 -7.85 14.68
CA LYS A 397 11.31 -7.33 13.80
C LYS A 397 11.92 -6.68 12.57
N HIS A 398 11.28 -6.94 11.43
CA HIS A 398 11.54 -6.34 10.13
C HIS A 398 10.17 -6.09 9.46
N ILE A 399 9.45 -5.08 9.98
CA ILE A 399 8.09 -4.77 9.56
C ILE A 399 8.14 -3.56 8.64
N LYS A 400 7.87 -3.78 7.35
CA LYS A 400 7.68 -2.72 6.36
C LYS A 400 6.22 -2.29 6.37
N ALA A 401 5.98 -1.00 6.20
CA ALA A 401 4.64 -0.44 6.21
C ALA A 401 4.46 0.60 5.09
N ASN A 402 3.22 0.72 4.61
CA ASN A 402 2.79 1.89 3.88
C ASN A 402 2.52 2.99 4.89
N CYS A 403 3.11 4.16 4.66
CA CYS A 403 3.19 5.21 5.64
C CYS A 403 2.63 6.52 5.11
N PHE A 404 1.82 7.17 5.94
CA PHE A 404 1.07 8.36 5.59
C PHE A 404 1.44 9.51 6.52
N ILE A 405 1.69 10.67 5.94
CA ILE A 405 1.93 11.90 6.70
C ILE A 405 0.88 12.92 6.26
N LEU A 406 0.15 13.47 7.23
CA LEU A 406 -0.83 14.53 7.04
C LEU A 406 -0.58 15.68 8.02
N LEU A 407 -0.98 16.89 7.62
CA LEU A 407 -0.79 18.12 8.40
C LEU A 407 -2.13 18.83 8.66
N GLN A 408 -2.22 19.49 9.82
CA GLN A 408 -3.32 20.38 10.21
C GLN A 408 -2.82 21.69 10.82
#